data_AF-G9WJN2-F1
#
_entry.id   AF-G9WJN2-F1
#
_cell.length_a   1.000
_cell.length_b   1.000
_cell.length_c   1.000
_cell.angle_alpha   90.00
_cell.angle_beta   90.00
_cell.angle_gamma   90.00
#
_symmetry.space_group_name_H-M   'P 1'
#
loop_
_entity.id
_entity.type
_entity.pdbx_description
1 polymer ?
#
loop_
_entity_poly.entity_id
_entity_poly.type
_entity_poly.pdbx_seq_one_letter_code
_entity_poly.pdbx_strand_id
1 'polypeptide(L)'
;MFYQEKPYFTADKIKIVVPKFTGFDNTIAQFFITSMSKSFSTFTWGSSSYNVKIINAQKIKILINSNGQPDYDRMRLFIRAMQKLIIKNVVQWQDKQIEATKRIVSEKNK
;
A
#
# COMPACT_ATOMS: atom_id res chain seq x y z
N MET A 1 8.74 -0.79 -1.09
CA MET A 1 8.50 -0.19 -2.42
C MET A 1 7.60 1.03 -2.24
N PHE A 2 7.70 2.04 -3.12
CA PHE A 2 7.00 3.32 -2.94
C PHE A 2 6.35 3.78 -4.25
N TYR A 3 5.22 4.49 -4.13
CA TYR A 3 4.54 5.16 -5.25
C TYR A 3 4.92 6.62 -5.26
N GLN A 4 5.15 7.17 -6.44
CA GLN A 4 5.46 8.58 -6.66
C GLN A 4 4.51 9.12 -7.73
N GLU A 5 3.62 10.02 -7.32
CA GLU A 5 2.65 10.65 -8.22
C GLU A 5 3.28 11.84 -8.98
N LYS A 6 4.23 12.52 -8.34
CA LYS A 6 4.91 13.69 -8.89
C LYS A 6 6.29 13.28 -9.43
N PRO A 7 6.84 14.03 -10.41
CA PRO A 7 8.20 13.86 -10.85
C PRO A 7 9.19 13.96 -9.68
N TYR A 8 10.22 13.13 -9.69
CA TYR A 8 11.19 13.01 -8.62
C TYR A 8 12.56 12.60 -9.17
N PHE A 9 13.61 12.87 -8.40
CA PHE A 9 14.96 12.44 -8.71
C PHE A 9 15.30 11.15 -7.94
N THR A 10 16.04 10.25 -8.58
CA THR A 10 16.50 9.00 -7.95
C THR A 10 17.97 8.74 -8.20
N ALA A 11 18.65 8.16 -7.22
CA ALA A 11 20.01 7.65 -7.35
C ALA A 11 20.04 6.25 -7.99
N ASP A 12 21.23 5.82 -8.41
CA ASP A 12 21.48 4.58 -9.19
C ASP A 12 20.93 3.28 -8.56
N LYS A 13 20.90 3.21 -7.22
CA LYS A 13 20.43 2.04 -6.46
C LYS A 13 18.90 1.93 -6.35
N ILE A 14 18.14 2.80 -7.03
CA ILE A 14 16.68 2.74 -7.10
C ILE A 14 16.29 2.37 -8.53
N LYS A 15 15.42 1.37 -8.68
CA LYS A 15 14.84 1.00 -9.98
C LYS A 15 13.41 1.47 -10.08
N ILE A 16 13.11 2.19 -11.16
CA ILE A 16 11.79 2.75 -11.44
C ILE A 16 10.99 1.71 -12.22
N VAL A 17 9.78 1.40 -11.73
CA VAL A 17 8.83 0.52 -12.41
C VAL A 17 7.69 1.39 -12.91
N VAL A 18 7.51 1.42 -14.24
CA VAL A 18 6.46 2.20 -14.89
C VAL A 18 5.36 1.25 -15.39
N PRO A 19 4.08 1.51 -15.07
CA PRO A 19 2.98 0.71 -15.58
C PRO A 19 2.92 0.82 -17.12
N LYS A 20 2.71 -0.31 -17.79
CA LYS A 20 2.53 -0.36 -19.26
C LYS A 20 1.09 -0.13 -19.72
N PHE A 21 0.19 0.20 -18.80
CA PHE A 21 -1.24 0.35 -19.04
C PHE A 21 -1.74 1.71 -18.55
N THR A 22 -2.86 2.15 -19.10
CA THR A 22 -3.50 3.42 -18.76
C THR A 22 -4.41 3.28 -17.54
N GLY A 23 -4.64 4.38 -16.82
CA GLY A 23 -5.53 4.37 -15.65
C GLY A 23 -4.89 3.79 -14.39
N PHE A 24 -3.56 3.75 -14.31
CA PHE A 24 -2.85 3.50 -13.07
C PHE A 24 -3.00 4.70 -12.13
N ASP A 25 -3.55 4.48 -10.94
CA ASP A 25 -3.75 5.51 -9.93
C ASP A 25 -3.17 5.08 -8.58
N ASN A 26 -3.24 5.96 -7.58
CA ASN A 26 -2.77 5.67 -6.22
C ASN A 26 -3.39 4.39 -5.65
N THR A 27 -4.69 4.18 -5.87
CA THR A 27 -5.42 3.01 -5.38
C THR A 27 -4.85 1.70 -5.92
N ILE A 28 -4.65 1.63 -7.24
CA ILE A 28 -4.02 0.49 -7.90
C ILE A 28 -2.56 0.36 -7.46
N ALA A 29 -1.83 1.47 -7.37
CA ALA A 29 -0.45 1.49 -6.93
C ALA A 29 -0.27 0.87 -5.55
N GLN A 30 -1.15 1.20 -4.59
CA GLN A 30 -1.11 0.66 -3.24
C GLN A 30 -1.30 -0.85 -3.21
N PHE A 31 -2.17 -1.37 -4.06
CA PHE A 31 -2.35 -2.82 -4.23
C PHE A 31 -1.07 -3.48 -4.74
N PHE A 32 -0.50 -2.97 -5.84
CA PHE A 32 0.74 -3.51 -6.41
C PHE A 32 1.91 -3.41 -5.45
N ILE A 33 2.07 -2.29 -4.73
CA ILE A 33 3.12 -2.13 -3.73
C ILE A 33 3.02 -3.19 -2.66
N THR A 34 1.81 -3.52 -2.21
CA THR A 34 1.61 -4.54 -1.18
C THR A 34 1.95 -5.93 -1.72
N SER A 35 1.42 -6.29 -2.89
CA SER A 35 1.70 -7.58 -3.54
C SER A 35 3.19 -7.76 -3.85
N MET A 36 3.81 -6.73 -4.43
CA MET A 36 5.23 -6.75 -4.78
C MET A 36 6.09 -6.78 -3.51
N SER A 37 5.81 -5.94 -2.50
CA SER A 37 6.59 -5.93 -1.25
C SER A 37 6.58 -7.30 -0.57
N LYS A 38 5.49 -8.06 -0.68
CA LYS A 38 5.44 -9.44 -0.22
C LYS A 38 6.30 -10.38 -1.06
N SER A 39 6.24 -10.29 -2.39
CA SER A 39 7.10 -11.11 -3.27
C SER A 39 8.59 -10.79 -3.08
N PHE A 40 8.94 -9.53 -2.82
CA PHE A 40 10.31 -9.09 -2.60
C PHE A 40 10.76 -9.17 -1.14
N SER A 41 9.93 -9.64 -0.20
CA SER A 41 10.30 -9.65 1.23
C SER A 41 11.46 -10.60 1.55
N THR A 42 11.77 -11.54 0.66
CA THR A 42 12.90 -12.48 0.77
C THR A 42 14.19 -11.93 0.19
N PHE A 43 14.17 -10.75 -0.43
CA PHE A 43 15.35 -10.15 -1.01
C PHE A 43 16.21 -9.55 0.09
N THR A 44 17.47 -9.96 0.11
CA THR A 44 18.49 -9.38 0.97
C THR A 44 19.06 -8.11 0.33
N TRP A 45 19.51 -7.19 1.17
CA TRP A 45 20.21 -5.99 0.73
C TRP A 45 21.50 -6.39 0.00
N GLY A 46 21.71 -5.88 -1.22
CA GLY A 46 22.86 -6.25 -2.06
C GLY A 46 22.46 -6.81 -3.43
N SER A 47 23.21 -7.80 -3.92
CA SER A 47 23.23 -8.28 -5.31
C SER A 47 21.87 -8.66 -5.92
N SER A 48 20.89 -9.03 -5.09
CA SER A 48 19.54 -9.40 -5.50
C SER A 48 18.60 -8.19 -5.62
N SER A 49 18.79 -7.15 -4.81
CA SER A 49 17.85 -6.02 -4.65
C SER A 49 17.86 -5.01 -5.81
N TYR A 50 18.96 -4.93 -6.59
CA TYR A 50 19.09 -3.99 -7.72
C TYR A 50 19.34 -4.69 -9.07
N ASN A 51 19.41 -6.02 -9.08
CA ASN A 51 19.63 -6.78 -10.31
C ASN A 51 18.34 -6.90 -11.11
N VAL A 52 18.28 -6.18 -12.24
CA VAL A 52 17.12 -6.13 -13.14
C VAL A 52 16.71 -7.52 -13.64
N LYS A 53 17.66 -8.44 -13.86
CA LYS A 53 17.32 -9.82 -14.30
C LYS A 53 16.54 -10.56 -13.23
N ILE A 54 16.95 -10.43 -11.96
CA ILE A 54 16.28 -11.09 -10.82
C ILE A 54 14.90 -10.46 -10.59
N ILE A 55 14.81 -9.13 -10.68
CA ILE A 55 13.55 -8.38 -10.52
C ILE A 55 12.54 -8.78 -11.60
N ASN A 56 12.96 -8.85 -12.87
CA ASN A 56 12.09 -9.23 -13.99
C ASN A 56 11.59 -10.68 -13.92
N ALA A 57 12.34 -11.57 -13.25
CA ALA A 57 11.95 -12.96 -13.07
C ALA A 57 10.90 -13.16 -11.96
N GLN A 58 10.67 -12.15 -11.10
CA GLN A 58 9.73 -12.30 -9.99
C GLN A 58 8.29 -12.34 -10.46
N LYS A 59 7.54 -13.28 -9.88
CA LYS A 59 6.09 -13.38 -10.04
C LYS A 59 5.40 -12.72 -8.86
N ILE A 60 4.36 -11.96 -9.16
CA ILE A 60 3.52 -11.31 -8.16
C ILE A 60 2.11 -11.86 -8.24
N LYS A 61 1.46 -12.01 -7.09
CA LYS A 61 0.05 -12.39 -7.03
C LYS A 61 -0.82 -11.14 -7.13
N ILE A 62 -1.77 -11.17 -8.06
CA ILE A 62 -2.73 -10.09 -8.30
C ILE A 62 -4.14 -10.66 -8.42
N LEU A 63 -5.14 -9.80 -8.29
CA LEU A 63 -6.52 -10.15 -8.59
C LEU A 63 -6.72 -10.25 -10.09
N ILE A 64 -7.39 -11.31 -10.53
CA ILE A 64 -7.72 -11.56 -11.93
C ILE A 64 -9.23 -11.67 -12.09
N ASN A 65 -9.73 -11.25 -13.25
CA ASN A 65 -11.13 -11.36 -13.63
C ASN A 65 -11.42 -12.73 -14.26
N SER A 66 -12.67 -12.98 -14.64
CA SER A 66 -13.10 -14.20 -15.31
C SER A 66 -12.37 -14.48 -16.63
N ASN A 67 -11.81 -13.45 -17.25
CA ASN A 67 -11.10 -13.54 -18.53
C ASN A 67 -9.59 -13.75 -18.34
N GLY A 68 -9.12 -13.96 -17.10
CA GLY A 68 -7.70 -14.14 -16.77
C GLY A 68 -6.87 -12.87 -16.84
N GLN A 69 -7.50 -11.70 -16.98
CA GLN A 69 -6.83 -10.40 -17.01
C GLN A 69 -6.81 -9.76 -15.62
N PRO A 70 -5.88 -8.84 -15.32
CA PRO A 70 -5.88 -8.09 -14.06
C PRO A 70 -7.23 -7.38 -13.81
N ASP A 71 -7.80 -7.60 -12.62
CA ASP A 71 -9.08 -7.00 -12.22
C ASP A 71 -8.84 -5.69 -11.44
N TYR A 72 -8.60 -4.60 -12.18
CA TYR A 72 -8.28 -3.30 -11.58
C TYR A 72 -9.43 -2.69 -10.78
N ASP A 73 -10.68 -2.92 -11.19
CA ASP A 73 -11.85 -2.40 -10.50
C ASP A 73 -12.00 -3.06 -9.13
N ARG A 74 -11.80 -4.38 -9.07
CA ARG A 74 -11.81 -5.11 -7.80
C ARG A 74 -10.63 -4.72 -6.91
N MET A 75 -9.45 -4.46 -7.48
CA MET A 75 -8.31 -3.92 -6.71
C MET A 75 -8.64 -2.56 -6.09
N ARG A 76 -9.22 -1.64 -6.87
CA ARG A 76 -9.67 -0.32 -6.38
C ARG A 76 -10.69 -0.46 -5.26
N LEU A 77 -11.70 -1.30 -5.47
CA LEU A 77 -12.76 -1.54 -4.49
C LEU A 77 -12.18 -2.10 -3.18
N PHE A 78 -11.27 -3.07 -3.28
CA PHE A 78 -10.61 -3.68 -2.12
C PHE A 78 -9.85 -2.64 -1.29
N ILE A 79 -8.99 -1.85 -1.93
CA ILE A 79 -8.20 -0.83 -1.23
C ILE A 79 -9.10 0.25 -0.62
N ARG A 80 -10.13 0.71 -1.34
CA ARG A 80 -11.08 1.70 -0.81
C ARG A 80 -11.85 1.16 0.40
N ALA A 81 -12.29 -0.10 0.35
CA ALA A 81 -12.97 -0.74 1.48
C ALA A 81 -12.05 -0.85 2.70
N MET A 82 -10.80 -1.26 2.49
CA MET A 82 -9.79 -1.31 3.56
C MET A 82 -9.52 0.07 4.17
N GLN A 83 -9.36 1.11 3.34
CA GLN A 83 -9.17 2.48 3.82
C GLN A 83 -10.35 2.96 4.67
N LYS A 84 -11.58 2.74 4.22
CA LYS A 84 -12.80 3.10 4.98
C LYS A 84 -12.84 2.37 6.33
N LEU A 85 -12.50 1.09 6.36
CA LEU A 85 -12.45 0.30 7.58
C LEU A 85 -11.40 0.85 8.57
N ILE A 86 -10.21 1.18 8.08
CA ILE A 86 -9.13 1.73 8.91
C ILE A 86 -9.52 3.09 9.47
N ILE A 87 -10.07 3.99 8.64
CA ILE A 87 -10.53 5.32 9.08
C ILE A 87 -11.58 5.19 10.19
N LYS A 88 -12.56 4.28 10.01
CA LYS A 88 -13.56 3.99 11.05
C LYS A 88 -12.91 3.57 12.37
N ASN A 89 -11.94 2.65 12.32
CA ASN A 89 -11.26 2.15 13.51
C ASN A 89 -10.46 3.26 14.22
N VAL A 90 -9.81 4.14 13.46
CA VAL A 90 -9.04 5.28 14.00
C VAL A 90 -9.96 6.27 14.72
N VAL A 91 -11.10 6.62 14.12
CA VAL A 91 -12.10 7.50 14.75
C VAL A 91 -12.61 6.90 16.06
N GLN A 92 -13.01 5.62 16.05
CA GLN A 92 -13.47 4.93 17.25
C GLN A 92 -12.40 4.86 18.35
N TRP A 93 -11.13 4.70 17.98
CA TRP A 93 -10.04 4.74 18.94
C TRP A 93 -9.89 6.14 19.55
N GLN A 94 -9.97 7.19 18.73
CA GLN A 94 -9.88 8.58 19.18
C GLN A 94 -11.03 8.95 20.13
N ASP A 95 -12.26 8.55 19.82
CA ASP A 95 -13.42 8.79 20.68
C ASP A 95 -13.23 8.18 22.08
N LYS A 96 -12.70 6.95 22.15
CA LYS A 96 -12.36 6.29 23.43
C LYS A 96 -11.33 7.07 24.24
N GLN A 97 -10.30 7.63 23.58
CA GLN A 97 -9.30 8.46 24.25
C GLN A 97 -9.91 9.76 24.81
N ILE A 98 -10.81 10.39 24.04
CA ILE A 98 -11.51 11.60 24.46
C ILE A 98 -12.41 11.31 25.67
N GLU A 99 -13.17 10.22 25.64
CA GLU A 99 -14.02 9.82 26.76
C GLU A 99 -13.23 9.54 28.04
N ALA A 100 -12.13 8.79 27.94
CA ALA A 100 -11.25 8.52 29.07
C ALA A 100 -10.68 9.81 29.67
N THR A 101 -10.25 10.76 28.82
CA THR A 101 -9.73 12.05 29.26
C THR A 101 -10.80 12.89 29.96
N LYS A 102 -12.02 12.94 29.42
CA LYS A 102 -13.16 13.64 30.03
C LYS A 102 -13.49 13.11 31.42
N ARG A 103 -13.45 11.78 31.62
CA ARG A 103 -13.70 11.14 32.92
C ARG A 103 -12.68 11.60 33.97
N ILE A 104 -11.40 11.51 33.67
CA ILE A 104 -10.31 11.92 34.58
C ILE A 104 -10.44 13.41 34.97
N VAL A 105 -10.72 14.28 34.00
CA VAL A 105 -10.90 15.72 34.27
C VAL A 105 -12.13 15.96 35.17
N SER A 106 -13.23 15.25 34.93
CA SER A 106 -14.43 15.38 35.76
C SER A 106 -14.25 14.85 37.19
N GLU A 107 -13.43 13.82 37.38
CA GLU A 107 -13.09 13.27 38.69
C GLU A 107 -12.18 14.22 39.48
N LYS A 108 -11.25 14.91 38.80
CA LYS A 108 -10.34 15.88 39.43
C LYS A 108 -11.01 17.19 39.82
N ASN A 109 -12.13 17.54 39.18
CA ASN A 109 -12.91 18.75 39.46
C ASN A 109 -14.02 18.54 40.51
N LYS A 110 -14.15 17.34 41.08
CA LYS A 110 -14.96 17.05 42.27
C LYS A 110 -14.09 17.11 43.52
#